data_AF-A0A369ZS03-F1
#
_entry.id   AF-A0A369ZS03-F1
#
_cell.length_a   1.000
_cell.length_b   1.000
_cell.length_c   1.000
_cell.angle_alpha   90.00
_cell.angle_beta   90.00
_cell.angle_gamma   90.00
#
_symmetry.space_group_name_H-M   'P 1'
#
loop_
_entity.id
_entity.type
_entity.pdbx_description
1 polymer ?
#
loop_
_entity_poly.entity_id
_entity_poly.type
_entity_poly.pdbx_seq_one_letter_code
_entity_poly.pdbx_strand_id
1 'polypeptide(L)'
;MKQLSCALLLCLGLTGCQAVTDTLSTVNSALGSVNSALSGTMISANAQNSADNSVQNAKPNSGAKALYNEAKPAISKYVAAVACNNENLLKIYADPDSTAPSETILPQIHMRHHKSGCLNVSRIEKIEKKAANAILFQVVYVSPQSEEVDRVRHSAIKQPNGEWLFNYFGY
;
A
#
# COMPACT_ATOMS: atom_id res chain seq x y z
N MET A 1 32.40 -10.51 48.39
CA MET A 1 32.18 -9.49 47.33
C MET A 1 31.50 -10.20 46.16
N LYS A 2 30.18 -10.46 46.17
CA LYS A 2 29.04 -9.58 45.85
C LYS A 2 29.22 -8.77 44.55
N GLN A 3 28.52 -9.26 43.52
CA GLN A 3 27.75 -8.54 42.50
C GLN A 3 28.44 -7.48 41.64
N LEU A 4 28.80 -7.86 40.41
CA LEU A 4 28.72 -6.98 39.22
C LEU A 4 28.33 -7.89 38.03
N SER A 5 27.06 -8.23 37.93
CA SER A 5 26.07 -7.52 37.09
C SER A 5 26.07 -8.04 35.67
N CYS A 6 25.21 -9.05 35.45
CA CYS A 6 24.68 -9.62 34.21
C CYS A 6 24.07 -8.61 33.21
N ALA A 7 24.50 -7.35 33.18
CA ALA A 7 23.84 -6.29 32.43
C ALA A 7 24.38 -6.09 31.01
N LEU A 8 25.47 -6.75 30.60
CA LEU A 8 26.11 -6.49 29.30
C LEU A 8 25.71 -7.44 28.16
N LEU A 9 25.01 -8.54 28.44
CA LEU A 9 24.68 -9.56 27.44
C LEU A 9 23.27 -9.44 26.82
N LEU A 10 22.45 -8.48 27.28
CA LEU A 10 21.08 -8.28 26.77
C LEU A 10 20.98 -7.19 25.68
N CYS A 11 22.05 -6.44 25.40
CA CYS A 11 22.01 -5.35 24.41
C CYS A 11 22.38 -5.79 22.97
N LEU A 12 22.93 -6.99 22.79
CA LEU A 12 23.35 -7.49 21.47
C LEU A 12 22.22 -8.21 20.69
N GLY A 13 21.09 -8.50 21.34
CA GLY A 13 19.94 -9.14 20.69
C GLY A 13 18.97 -8.16 19.99
N LEU A 14 18.96 -6.90 20.40
CA LEU A 14 18.01 -5.90 19.90
C LEU A 14 18.47 -5.23 18.59
N THR A 15 19.78 -5.10 18.38
CA THR A 15 20.34 -4.55 17.12
C THR A 15 20.19 -5.53 15.96
N GLY A 16 20.17 -6.85 16.24
CA GLY A 16 19.96 -7.89 15.24
C GLY A 16 18.56 -7.89 14.64
N CYS A 17 17.50 -7.74 15.46
CA CYS A 17 16.13 -7.70 14.95
C CYS A 17 15.84 -6.46 14.09
N GLN A 18 16.41 -5.31 14.46
CA GLN A 18 16.26 -4.08 13.68
C GLN A 18 16.99 -4.19 12.34
N ALA A 19 18.24 -4.66 12.35
CA ALA A 19 19.00 -4.89 11.13
C ALA A 19 18.33 -5.91 10.20
N VAL A 20 17.74 -6.98 10.74
CA VAL A 20 16.97 -7.97 9.97
C VAL A 20 15.70 -7.35 9.39
N THR A 21 14.99 -6.51 10.14
CA THR A 21 13.79 -5.81 9.66
C THR A 21 14.14 -4.83 8.53
N ASP A 22 15.22 -4.07 8.68
CA ASP A 22 15.69 -3.09 7.70
C ASP A 22 16.20 -3.79 6.41
N THR A 23 16.88 -4.94 6.57
CA THR A 23 17.31 -5.79 5.44
C THR A 23 16.09 -6.38 4.72
N LEU A 24 15.09 -6.87 5.46
CA LEU A 24 13.88 -7.43 4.87
C LEU A 24 13.06 -6.35 4.13
N SER A 25 12.99 -5.14 4.67
CA SER A 25 12.36 -4.00 4.01
C SER A 25 13.11 -3.63 2.72
N THR A 26 14.44 -3.59 2.77
CA THR A 26 15.29 -3.29 1.60
C THR A 26 15.12 -4.33 0.50
N VAL A 27 15.10 -5.61 0.86
CA VAL A 27 14.88 -6.72 -0.08
C VAL A 27 13.47 -6.66 -0.67
N ASN A 28 12.45 -6.32 0.12
CA ASN A 28 11.08 -6.17 -0.38
C ASN A 28 10.96 -5.00 -1.37
N SER A 29 11.59 -3.86 -1.09
CA SER A 29 11.66 -2.72 -2.01
C SER A 29 12.45 -3.03 -3.29
N ALA A 30 13.55 -3.79 -3.19
CA ALA A 30 14.35 -4.22 -4.32
C ALA A 30 13.59 -5.22 -5.22
N LEU A 31 12.92 -6.22 -4.62
CA LEU A 31 12.05 -7.16 -5.33
C LEU A 31 10.87 -6.45 -5.98
N GLY A 32 10.27 -5.46 -5.30
CA GLY A 32 9.22 -4.61 -5.87
C GLY A 32 9.70 -3.82 -7.08
N SER A 33 10.92 -3.28 -7.04
CA SER A 33 11.54 -2.55 -8.15
C SER A 33 11.84 -3.45 -9.35
N VAL A 34 12.39 -4.65 -9.12
CA VAL A 34 12.70 -5.62 -10.18
C VAL A 34 11.43 -6.19 -10.82
N ASN A 35 10.41 -6.50 -10.05
CA ASN A 35 9.13 -7.00 -10.57
C ASN A 35 8.41 -5.94 -11.42
N SER A 36 8.55 -4.65 -11.06
CA SER A 36 7.98 -3.53 -11.81
C SER A 36 8.75 -3.24 -13.10
N ALA A 37 10.08 -3.42 -13.08
CA ALA A 37 10.92 -3.30 -14.28
C ALA A 37 10.68 -4.43 -15.29
N LEU A 38 10.50 -5.67 -14.81
CA LEU A 38 10.33 -6.86 -15.66
C LEU A 38 8.94 -6.95 -16.32
N SER A 39 7.93 -6.28 -15.74
CA SER A 39 6.55 -6.29 -16.25
C SER A 39 6.24 -5.14 -17.24
N GLY A 40 7.23 -4.34 -17.65
CA GLY A 40 7.03 -3.23 -18.60
C GLY A 40 6.07 -2.13 -18.09
N THR A 41 5.78 -2.13 -16.79
CA THR A 41 4.74 -1.32 -16.17
C THR A 41 5.34 -0.52 -15.02
N MET A 42 6.22 0.42 -15.36
CA MET A 42 7.00 1.16 -14.37
C MET A 42 6.12 2.05 -13.49
N ILE A 43 5.78 1.56 -12.30
CA ILE A 43 5.43 2.40 -11.15
C ILE A 43 6.70 3.12 -10.72
N SER A 44 6.61 4.43 -10.43
CA SER A 44 7.77 5.16 -9.91
C SER A 44 8.23 4.56 -8.57
N ALA A 45 9.54 4.42 -8.36
CA ALA A 45 10.08 3.90 -7.11
C ALA A 45 9.57 4.69 -5.89
N ASN A 46 9.41 6.01 -6.02
CA ASN A 46 8.89 6.86 -4.95
C ASN A 46 7.43 6.52 -4.61
N ALA A 47 6.55 6.37 -5.61
CA ALA A 47 5.17 5.98 -5.37
C ALA A 47 5.09 4.61 -4.69
N GLN A 48 5.85 3.62 -5.18
CA GLN A 48 5.89 2.29 -4.59
C GLN A 48 6.40 2.31 -3.14
N ASN A 49 7.53 2.99 -2.88
CA ASN A 49 8.08 3.10 -1.53
C ASN A 49 7.13 3.82 -0.56
N SER A 50 6.46 4.89 -1.02
CA SER A 50 5.47 5.61 -0.20
C SER A 50 4.24 4.75 0.12
N ALA A 51 3.82 3.90 -0.82
CA ALA A 51 2.74 2.93 -0.64
C ALA A 51 3.15 1.84 0.37
N ASP A 52 4.32 1.23 0.21
CA ASP A 52 4.84 0.21 1.12
C ASP A 52 4.93 0.75 2.56
N ASN A 53 5.52 1.93 2.72
CA ASN A 53 5.62 2.60 4.02
C ASN A 53 4.22 2.88 4.62
N SER A 54 3.30 3.40 3.82
CA SER A 54 1.95 3.70 4.28
C SER A 54 1.17 2.45 4.70
N VAL A 55 1.30 1.36 3.95
CA VAL A 55 0.65 0.08 4.24
C VAL A 55 1.19 -0.52 5.55
N GLN A 56 2.50 -0.44 5.79
CA GLN A 56 3.10 -0.97 7.02
C GLN A 56 2.70 -0.17 8.26
N ASN A 57 2.62 1.15 8.15
CA ASN A 57 2.31 2.04 9.26
C ASN A 57 0.81 2.22 9.53
N ALA A 58 -0.05 1.73 8.65
CA ALA A 58 -1.49 1.86 8.81
C ALA A 58 -2.00 1.10 10.05
N LYS A 59 -3.02 1.67 10.69
CA LYS A 59 -3.60 1.16 11.93
C LYS A 59 -5.03 0.69 11.71
N PRO A 60 -5.26 -0.56 11.28
CA PRO A 60 -6.60 -1.09 11.14
C PRO A 60 -7.30 -1.24 12.49
N ASN A 61 -8.63 -1.09 12.50
CA ASN A 61 -9.42 -1.42 13.67
C ASN A 61 -9.31 -2.94 14.00
N SER A 62 -9.66 -3.33 15.22
CA SER A 62 -9.47 -4.71 15.70
C SER A 62 -10.18 -5.75 14.80
N GLY A 63 -11.36 -5.42 14.29
CA GLY A 63 -12.12 -6.29 13.39
C GLY A 63 -11.50 -6.47 12.01
N ALA A 64 -10.80 -5.45 11.49
CA ALA A 64 -10.18 -5.46 10.16
C ALA A 64 -8.73 -5.94 10.16
N LYS A 65 -8.05 -5.98 11.31
CA LYS A 65 -6.59 -6.17 11.39
C LYS A 65 -6.07 -7.40 10.65
N ALA A 66 -6.66 -8.57 10.87
CA ALA A 66 -6.23 -9.80 10.22
C ALA A 66 -6.39 -9.71 8.69
N LEU A 67 -7.59 -9.31 8.26
CA LEU A 67 -7.94 -9.20 6.84
C LEU A 67 -7.10 -8.14 6.11
N TYR A 68 -6.85 -7.00 6.76
CA TYR A 68 -5.96 -5.95 6.25
C TYR A 68 -4.51 -6.45 6.13
N ASN A 69 -4.00 -7.18 7.12
CA ASN A 69 -2.64 -7.73 7.08
C ASN A 69 -2.44 -8.70 5.91
N GLU A 70 -3.44 -9.52 5.59
CA GLU A 70 -3.43 -10.38 4.40
C GLU A 70 -3.46 -9.56 3.10
N ALA A 71 -4.24 -8.47 3.07
CA ALA A 71 -4.38 -7.61 1.90
C ALA A 71 -3.16 -6.70 1.65
N LYS A 72 -2.28 -6.47 2.63
CA LYS A 72 -1.17 -5.50 2.57
C LYS A 72 -0.39 -5.53 1.24
N PRO A 73 0.08 -6.68 0.73
CA PRO A 73 0.86 -6.72 -0.51
C PRO A 73 0.05 -6.27 -1.73
N ALA A 74 -1.24 -6.63 -1.78
CA ALA A 74 -2.13 -6.21 -2.86
C ALA A 74 -2.49 -4.72 -2.77
N ILE A 75 -2.80 -4.23 -1.55
CA ILE A 75 -3.08 -2.82 -1.31
C ILE A 75 -1.90 -1.96 -1.76
N SER A 76 -0.66 -2.31 -1.36
CA SER A 76 0.53 -1.52 -1.70
C SER A 76 0.66 -1.30 -3.21
N LYS A 77 0.64 -2.39 -3.98
CA LYS A 77 0.74 -2.35 -5.45
C LYS A 77 -0.42 -1.58 -6.08
N TYR A 78 -1.64 -1.83 -5.60
CA TYR A 78 -2.84 -1.17 -6.11
C TYR A 78 -2.80 0.35 -5.86
N VAL A 79 -2.51 0.81 -4.64
CA VAL A 79 -2.52 2.25 -4.36
C VAL A 79 -1.36 2.98 -5.02
N ALA A 80 -0.23 2.31 -5.24
CA ALA A 80 0.86 2.86 -6.04
C ALA A 80 0.48 2.98 -7.52
N ALA A 81 -0.26 2.01 -8.07
CA ALA A 81 -0.81 2.11 -9.43
C ALA A 81 -1.83 3.26 -9.54
N VAL A 82 -2.71 3.46 -8.55
CA VAL A 82 -3.62 4.62 -8.50
C VAL A 82 -2.83 5.93 -8.46
N ALA A 83 -1.80 6.00 -7.62
CA ALA A 83 -0.95 7.20 -7.51
C ALA A 83 -0.27 7.57 -8.83
N CYS A 84 0.04 6.58 -9.68
CA CYS A 84 0.68 6.77 -10.98
C CYS A 84 -0.31 6.84 -12.15
N ASN A 85 -1.63 6.76 -11.92
CA ASN A 85 -2.63 6.56 -12.97
C ASN A 85 -2.25 5.44 -13.95
N ASN A 86 -1.84 4.28 -13.42
CA ASN A 86 -1.40 3.15 -14.23
C ASN A 86 -2.56 2.19 -14.52
N GLU A 87 -3.35 2.51 -15.54
CA GLU A 87 -4.57 1.78 -15.87
C GLU A 87 -4.35 0.28 -16.12
N ASN A 88 -3.22 -0.10 -16.72
CA ASN A 88 -2.90 -1.50 -17.01
C ASN A 88 -2.78 -2.33 -15.73
N LEU A 89 -2.10 -1.82 -14.69
CA LEU A 89 -2.04 -2.52 -13.40
C LEU A 89 -3.37 -2.48 -12.67
N LEU A 90 -4.08 -1.36 -12.76
CA LEU A 90 -5.38 -1.22 -12.09
C LEU A 90 -6.40 -2.23 -12.66
N LYS A 91 -6.35 -2.53 -13.97
CA LYS A 91 -7.18 -3.56 -14.62
C LYS A 91 -6.93 -4.98 -14.08
N ILE A 92 -5.72 -5.30 -13.60
CA ILE A 92 -5.43 -6.61 -12.97
C ILE A 92 -6.16 -6.76 -11.63
N TYR A 93 -6.43 -5.65 -10.94
CA TYR A 93 -7.12 -5.60 -9.65
C TYR A 93 -8.64 -5.38 -9.79
N ALA A 94 -9.15 -5.23 -11.01
CA ALA A 94 -10.57 -5.10 -11.28
C ALA A 94 -11.23 -6.47 -11.38
N ASP A 95 -12.52 -6.52 -11.07
CA ASP A 95 -13.34 -7.69 -11.37
C ASP A 95 -13.62 -7.74 -12.88
N PRO A 96 -13.14 -8.76 -13.61
CA PRO A 96 -13.30 -8.83 -15.06
C PRO A 96 -14.76 -8.99 -15.50
N ASP A 97 -15.63 -9.49 -14.61
CA ASP A 97 -17.02 -9.84 -14.91
C ASP A 97 -18.02 -8.80 -14.37
N SER A 98 -17.58 -7.83 -13.57
CA SER A 98 -18.53 -6.89 -12.96
C SER A 98 -19.06 -5.86 -13.95
N THR A 99 -20.35 -5.59 -13.79
CA THR A 99 -21.12 -4.60 -14.55
C THR A 99 -21.38 -3.33 -13.74
N ALA A 100 -20.85 -3.24 -12.51
CA ALA A 100 -20.97 -2.07 -11.66
C ALA A 100 -20.14 -0.90 -12.23
N PRO A 101 -20.62 0.35 -12.11
CA PRO A 101 -19.83 1.52 -12.50
C PRO A 101 -18.56 1.62 -11.63
N SER A 102 -17.49 2.20 -12.19
CA SER A 102 -16.31 2.52 -11.40
C SER A 102 -16.64 3.49 -10.30
N GLU A 103 -16.30 3.12 -9.07
CA GLU A 103 -16.40 4.01 -7.92
C GLU A 103 -15.06 4.70 -7.60
N THR A 104 -13.94 4.25 -8.19
CA THR A 104 -12.63 4.85 -7.94
C THR A 104 -12.40 6.03 -8.88
N ILE A 105 -12.45 7.22 -8.31
CA ILE A 105 -11.99 8.44 -8.94
C ILE A 105 -10.48 8.55 -8.74
N LEU A 106 -9.74 8.76 -9.82
CA LEU A 106 -8.29 8.97 -9.79
C LEU A 106 -7.97 10.29 -9.07
N PRO A 107 -7.13 10.30 -8.02
CA PRO A 107 -6.90 11.48 -7.18
C PRO A 107 -6.34 12.70 -7.94
N GLN A 108 -5.65 12.47 -9.05
CA GLN A 108 -5.03 13.50 -9.89
C GLN A 108 -6.07 14.47 -10.46
N ILE A 109 -7.31 14.03 -10.72
CA ILE A 109 -8.33 14.89 -11.34
C ILE A 109 -8.77 16.04 -10.43
N HIS A 110 -8.52 15.93 -9.13
CA HIS A 110 -8.83 16.96 -8.14
C HIS A 110 -7.65 17.89 -7.83
N MET A 111 -6.47 17.65 -8.43
CA MET A 111 -5.24 18.39 -8.16
C MET A 111 -4.88 19.29 -9.35
N ARG A 112 -5.35 20.54 -9.34
CA ARG A 112 -5.25 21.47 -10.49
C ARG A 112 -3.81 21.82 -10.86
N HIS A 113 -2.89 21.74 -9.90
CA HIS A 113 -1.49 22.12 -10.07
C HIS A 113 -0.56 20.90 -10.18
N HIS A 114 -1.09 19.67 -10.06
CA HIS A 114 -0.36 18.46 -10.42
C HIS A 114 -0.35 18.31 -11.95
N LYS A 115 0.84 18.35 -12.56
CA LYS A 115 0.94 18.38 -14.04
C LYS A 115 1.27 17.04 -14.67
N SER A 116 2.02 16.19 -13.99
CA SER A 116 2.45 14.90 -14.52
C SER A 116 3.06 14.00 -13.43
N GLY A 117 3.32 12.75 -13.77
CA GLY A 117 4.01 11.81 -12.89
C GLY A 117 3.11 11.24 -11.80
N CYS A 118 3.73 10.57 -10.82
CA CYS A 118 3.01 9.91 -9.75
C CYS A 118 2.83 10.83 -8.53
N LEU A 119 1.75 10.59 -7.81
CA LEU A 119 1.53 11.12 -6.47
C LEU A 119 2.33 10.30 -5.44
N ASN A 120 2.48 10.86 -4.25
CA ASN A 120 2.93 10.11 -3.08
C ASN A 120 1.72 9.57 -2.30
N VAL A 121 1.83 8.34 -1.80
CA VAL A 121 0.91 7.79 -0.82
C VAL A 121 1.38 8.24 0.57
N SER A 122 0.67 9.19 1.16
CA SER A 122 1.06 9.77 2.45
C SER A 122 0.64 8.90 3.64
N ARG A 123 -0.57 8.34 3.58
CA ARG A 123 -1.09 7.47 4.64
C ARG A 123 -2.30 6.65 4.17
N ILE A 124 -2.54 5.54 4.86
CA ILE A 124 -3.76 4.75 4.79
C ILE A 124 -4.44 4.79 6.16
N GLU A 125 -5.71 5.18 6.17
CA GLU A 125 -6.50 5.41 7.38
C GLU A 125 -7.94 4.93 7.23
N LYS A 126 -8.73 5.02 8.30
CA LYS A 126 -10.16 4.61 8.34
C LYS A 126 -10.38 3.19 7.78
N ILE A 127 -9.55 2.26 8.22
CA ILE A 127 -9.61 0.87 7.77
C ILE A 127 -10.64 0.11 8.60
N GLU A 128 -11.65 -0.42 7.93
CA GLU A 128 -12.81 -1.06 8.52
C GLU A 128 -13.12 -2.38 7.82
N LYS A 129 -13.65 -3.36 8.56
CA LYS A 129 -14.13 -4.61 8.01
C LYS A 129 -15.56 -4.39 7.49
N LYS A 130 -15.76 -4.57 6.19
CA LYS A 130 -17.07 -4.43 5.53
C LYS A 130 -17.82 -5.76 5.48
N ALA A 131 -17.10 -6.86 5.28
CA ALA A 131 -17.62 -8.22 5.28
C ALA A 131 -16.57 -9.22 5.76
N ALA A 132 -16.91 -10.51 5.84
CA ALA A 132 -15.96 -11.56 6.24
C ALA A 132 -14.67 -11.55 5.41
N ASN A 133 -14.77 -11.23 4.12
CA ASN A 133 -13.71 -11.21 3.12
C ASN A 133 -13.47 -9.81 2.50
N ALA A 134 -14.07 -8.74 3.04
CA ALA A 134 -13.94 -7.41 2.46
C ALA A 134 -13.57 -6.34 3.50
N ILE A 135 -12.71 -5.41 3.09
CA ILE A 135 -12.30 -4.22 3.86
C ILE A 135 -12.61 -2.95 3.08
N LEU A 136 -12.80 -1.86 3.82
CA LEU A 136 -12.85 -0.50 3.33
C LEU A 136 -11.70 0.28 3.96
N PHE A 137 -11.05 1.15 3.20
CA PHE A 137 -9.97 2.01 3.70
C PHE A 137 -9.90 3.32 2.91
N GLN A 138 -9.33 4.36 3.51
CA GLN A 138 -9.10 5.65 2.86
C GLN A 138 -7.60 5.85 2.65
N VAL A 139 -7.23 6.26 1.44
CA VAL A 139 -5.85 6.59 1.07
C VAL A 139 -5.73 8.10 0.91
N VAL A 140 -4.63 8.66 1.37
CA VAL A 140 -4.31 10.08 1.23
C VAL A 140 -3.16 10.22 0.24
N TYR A 141 -3.46 10.81 -0.89
CA TYR A 141 -2.50 11.07 -1.95
C TYR A 141 -2.04 12.53 -1.88
N VAL A 142 -0.76 12.77 -2.16
CA VAL A 142 -0.16 14.11 -2.14
C VAL A 142 0.63 14.32 -3.42
N SER A 143 0.40 15.43 -4.11
CA SER A 143 1.21 15.84 -5.25
C SER A 143 2.60 16.28 -4.78
N PRO A 144 3.70 15.68 -5.29
CA PRO A 144 5.04 16.14 -4.96
C PRO A 144 5.40 17.49 -5.60
N GLN A 145 4.59 17.98 -6.54
CA GLN A 145 4.81 19.25 -7.26
C GLN A 145 4.08 20.42 -6.63
N SER A 146 2.90 20.18 -6.07
CA SER A 146 1.98 21.22 -5.62
C SER A 146 1.52 21.08 -4.18
N GLU A 147 1.87 19.98 -3.51
CA GLU A 147 1.41 19.61 -2.17
C GLU A 147 -0.11 19.47 -2.04
N GLU A 148 -0.85 19.51 -3.16
CA GLU A 148 -2.28 19.25 -3.18
C GLU A 148 -2.58 17.84 -2.67
N VAL A 149 -3.65 17.72 -1.91
CA VAL A 149 -4.03 16.48 -1.21
C VAL A 149 -5.40 16.04 -1.67
N ASP A 150 -5.53 14.75 -1.97
CA ASP A 150 -6.83 14.12 -2.19
C ASP A 150 -6.98 12.84 -1.35
N ARG A 151 -8.23 12.52 -1.01
CA ARG A 151 -8.61 11.46 -0.08
C ARG A 151 -9.61 10.53 -0.75
N VAL A 152 -9.12 9.38 -1.18
CA VAL A 152 -9.96 8.43 -1.92
C VAL A 152 -10.28 7.24 -1.02
N ARG A 153 -11.54 6.82 -0.99
CA ARG A 153 -11.94 5.57 -0.34
C ARG A 153 -11.85 4.43 -1.34
N HIS A 154 -11.26 3.33 -0.90
CA HIS A 154 -11.17 2.09 -1.64
C HIS A 154 -11.75 0.95 -0.83
N SER A 155 -12.30 -0.04 -1.51
CA SER A 155 -12.66 -1.33 -0.93
C SER A 155 -11.87 -2.43 -1.60
N ALA A 156 -11.41 -3.39 -0.80
CA ALA A 156 -10.78 -4.61 -1.28
C ALA A 156 -11.60 -5.82 -0.85
N ILE A 157 -11.78 -6.78 -1.75
CA ILE A 157 -12.50 -8.03 -1.52
C ILE A 157 -11.63 -9.22 -1.91
N LYS A 158 -11.45 -10.15 -0.96
CA LYS A 158 -10.73 -11.39 -1.15
C LYS A 158 -11.60 -12.40 -1.88
N GLN A 159 -11.07 -12.93 -2.98
CA GLN A 159 -11.69 -13.95 -3.81
C GLN A 159 -11.42 -15.36 -3.25
N PRO A 160 -12.23 -16.37 -3.62
CA PRO A 160 -12.02 -17.76 -3.19
C PRO A 160 -10.65 -18.34 -3.58
N ASN A 161 -10.09 -17.89 -4.71
CA ASN A 161 -8.75 -18.27 -5.18
C ASN A 161 -7.61 -17.56 -4.41
N GLY A 162 -7.93 -16.65 -3.48
CA GLY A 162 -6.97 -15.89 -2.69
C GLY A 162 -6.56 -14.54 -3.27
N GLU A 163 -7.00 -14.20 -4.49
CA GLU A 163 -6.74 -12.90 -5.11
C GLU A 163 -7.54 -11.78 -4.43
N TRP A 164 -7.07 -10.54 -4.59
CA TRP A 164 -7.71 -9.36 -4.04
C TRP A 164 -8.17 -8.47 -5.19
N LEU A 165 -9.48 -8.23 -5.25
CA LEU A 165 -10.08 -7.29 -6.18
C LEU A 165 -10.42 -5.99 -5.46
N PHE A 166 -10.40 -4.88 -6.20
CA PHE A 166 -10.61 -3.54 -5.70
C PHE A 166 -11.73 -2.84 -6.47
N ASN A 167 -12.33 -1.80 -5.88
CA ASN A 167 -13.42 -1.03 -6.48
C ASN A 167 -12.94 -0.08 -7.60
N TYR A 168 -12.10 -0.56 -8.50
CA TYR A 168 -11.67 0.15 -9.70
C TYR A 168 -12.31 -0.49 -10.94
N PHE A 169 -12.97 0.33 -11.75
CA PHE A 169 -13.23 0.02 -13.15
C PHE A 169 -12.58 1.10 -14.01
N GLY A 170 -11.62 0.72 -14.83
CA GLY A 170 -11.04 1.59 -15.85
C GLY A 170 -11.69 1.28 -17.20
N TYR A 171 -11.92 2.30 -18.02
CA TYR A 171 -12.17 2.10 -19.45
C TYR A 171 -10.86 1.76 -20.18
#